data_AF-A0A2V6CZ22-F1
#
_entry.id   AF-A0A2V6CZ22-F1
#
_cell.length_a   1.000
_cell.length_b   1.000
_cell.length_c   1.000
_cell.angle_alpha   90.00
_cell.angle_beta   90.00
_cell.angle_gamma   90.00
#
_symmetry.space_group_name_H-M   'P 1'
#
loop_
_entity.id
_entity.type
_entity.pdbx_description
1 polymer ?
#
loop_
_entity_poly.entity_id
_entity_poly.type
_entity_poly.pdbx_seq_one_letter_code
_entity_poly.pdbx_strand_id
1 'polypeptide(L)'
;MNLLPFDALPAHKPRRFVPEKIDLGDWKPLAPLFDRLESLPAQCHSAADLERWLLDWSELSAALDEESSRRYIAMTCHTDNTEAEKDYLHFVEQIGPRLKPRQFKLEQLYLQHPLRRQLPKPRYEVFDRATKVRVELYRDENVPLETEEAKLSQQYQKLSGSLTVNFRGEEKTLTQMARYLEEPDRALRREAWEL
;
A
#
# COMPACT_ATOMS: atom_id res chain seq x y z
N MET A 1 11.52 5.96 17.99
CA MET A 1 11.11 4.68 18.61
C MET A 1 10.46 3.87 17.52
N ASN A 2 10.82 2.60 17.43
CA ASN A 2 10.28 1.73 16.41
C ASN A 2 8.83 1.38 16.76
N LEU A 3 7.87 1.93 16.00
CA LEU A 3 6.43 1.77 16.28
C LEU A 3 5.91 0.37 15.97
N LEU A 4 6.69 -0.42 15.23
CA LEU A 4 6.30 -1.73 14.75
C LEU A 4 7.33 -2.77 15.21
N PRO A 5 6.90 -3.93 15.73
CA PRO A 5 7.82 -5.01 16.10
C PRO A 5 8.50 -5.67 14.89
N PHE A 6 8.30 -5.16 13.67
CA PHE A 6 8.72 -5.73 12.40
C PHE A 6 9.25 -4.68 11.39
N ASP A 7 9.76 -3.53 11.85
CA ASP A 7 10.39 -2.51 10.97
C ASP A 7 11.72 -2.94 10.33
N ALA A 8 12.28 -4.06 10.76
CA ALA A 8 13.57 -4.59 10.30
C ALA A 8 13.45 -5.99 9.71
N LEU A 9 12.26 -6.36 9.22
CA LEU A 9 12.11 -7.63 8.50
C LEU A 9 13.04 -7.66 7.27
N PRO A 10 13.80 -8.74 7.09
CA PRO A 10 14.61 -8.90 5.89
C PRO A 10 13.71 -9.15 4.70
N ALA A 11 14.15 -8.71 3.52
CA ALA A 11 13.48 -9.08 2.28
C ALA A 11 13.44 -10.61 2.15
N HIS A 12 12.28 -11.16 1.78
CA HIS A 12 12.09 -12.61 1.60
C HIS A 12 13.10 -13.23 0.61
N LYS A 13 13.55 -12.44 -0.38
CA LYS A 13 14.67 -12.78 -1.28
C LYS A 13 15.61 -11.59 -1.42
N PRO A 14 16.92 -11.82 -1.65
CA PRO A 14 17.86 -10.74 -1.94
C PRO A 14 17.40 -9.93 -3.15
N ARG A 15 17.37 -8.60 -2.98
CA ARG A 15 17.00 -7.66 -4.04
C ARG A 15 18.05 -7.69 -5.15
N ARG A 16 17.60 -7.62 -6.40
CA ARG A 16 18.47 -7.59 -7.59
C ARG A 16 18.35 -6.31 -8.39
N PHE A 17 17.18 -5.68 -8.32
CA PHE A 17 16.84 -4.46 -9.05
C PHE A 17 16.81 -3.25 -8.12
N VAL A 18 16.12 -3.38 -6.99
CA VAL A 18 15.99 -2.34 -5.98
C VAL A 18 17.24 -2.33 -5.10
N PRO A 19 17.90 -1.18 -4.87
CA PRO A 19 19.03 -1.11 -3.95
C PRO A 19 18.65 -1.59 -2.54
N GLU A 20 19.59 -2.27 -1.85
CA GLU A 20 19.35 -2.73 -0.47
C GLU A 20 19.10 -1.57 0.49
N LYS A 21 19.85 -0.47 0.31
CA LYS A 21 19.71 0.77 1.07
C LYS A 21 19.11 1.83 0.18
N ILE A 22 17.80 2.03 0.30
CA ILE A 22 17.04 3.05 -0.42
C ILE A 22 15.94 3.58 0.49
N ASP A 23 15.71 4.88 0.44
CA ASP A 23 14.52 5.48 1.04
C ASP A 23 13.35 5.36 0.06
N LEU A 24 12.39 4.48 0.39
CA LEU A 24 11.19 4.24 -0.40
C LEU A 24 10.09 5.29 -0.10
N GLY A 25 10.31 6.16 0.88
CA GLY A 25 9.47 7.30 1.19
C GLY A 25 9.88 8.59 0.49
N ASP A 26 10.99 8.60 -0.27
CA ASP A 26 11.44 9.74 -1.08
C ASP A 26 11.31 9.44 -2.58
N TRP A 27 10.76 10.39 -3.33
CA TRP A 27 10.62 10.27 -4.78
C TRP A 27 11.96 10.30 -5.51
N LYS A 28 12.93 11.07 -5.01
CA LYS A 28 14.21 11.30 -5.70
C LYS A 28 14.99 10.01 -6.02
N PRO A 29 15.15 9.06 -5.08
CA PRO A 29 15.79 7.77 -5.39
C PRO A 29 14.88 6.79 -6.15
N LEU A 30 13.56 6.96 -6.09
CA LEU A 30 12.60 6.10 -6.80
C LEU A 30 12.52 6.41 -8.30
N ALA A 31 12.55 7.69 -8.68
CA ALA A 31 12.37 8.11 -10.07
C ALA A 31 13.33 7.39 -11.05
N PRO A 32 14.65 7.29 -10.78
CA PRO A 32 15.58 6.56 -11.65
C PRO A 32 15.27 5.07 -11.79
N LEU A 33 14.66 4.43 -10.78
CA LEU A 33 14.27 3.03 -10.87
C LEU A 33 13.11 2.85 -11.86
N PHE A 34 12.13 3.76 -11.85
CA PHE A 34 11.07 3.76 -12.84
C PHE A 34 11.59 4.10 -14.25
N ASP A 35 12.49 5.08 -14.39
CA ASP A 35 13.10 5.42 -15.67
C ASP A 35 13.82 4.22 -16.29
N ARG A 36 14.51 3.45 -15.45
CA ARG A 36 15.15 2.19 -15.86
C ARG A 36 14.11 1.14 -16.25
N LEU A 37 13.07 0.89 -15.44
CA LEU A 37 12.03 -0.09 -15.77
C LEU A 37 11.28 0.27 -17.06
N GLU A 38 11.08 1.55 -17.35
CA GLU A 38 10.37 1.97 -18.57
C GLU A 38 11.21 1.83 -19.84
N SER A 39 12.54 1.85 -19.74
CA SER A 39 13.46 1.73 -20.88
C SER A 39 13.88 0.30 -21.20
N LEU A 40 13.91 -0.60 -20.21
CA LEU A 40 14.34 -1.99 -20.36
C LEU A 40 13.52 -2.84 -21.36
N PRO A 41 12.18 -2.69 -21.50
CA PRO A 41 11.39 -3.51 -22.42
C PRO A 41 11.86 -3.46 -23.87
N ALA A 42 12.37 -2.31 -24.33
CA ALA A 42 12.86 -2.16 -25.70
C ALA A 42 14.08 -3.04 -26.03
N GLN A 43 14.76 -3.55 -25.00
CA GLN A 43 15.95 -4.41 -25.10
C GLN A 43 15.62 -5.90 -24.92
N CYS A 44 14.34 -6.25 -24.71
CA CYS A 44 13.93 -7.63 -24.53
C CYS A 44 13.86 -8.35 -25.88
N HIS A 45 14.71 -9.36 -26.08
CA HIS A 45 14.78 -10.13 -27.32
C HIS A 45 14.17 -11.53 -27.20
N SER A 46 13.84 -11.95 -25.98
CA SER A 46 13.24 -13.25 -25.67
C SER A 46 12.13 -13.14 -24.60
N ALA A 47 11.28 -14.17 -24.52
CA ALA A 47 10.32 -14.29 -23.41
C ALA A 47 11.01 -14.32 -22.04
N ALA A 48 12.23 -14.86 -21.96
CA ALA A 48 13.02 -14.87 -20.73
C ALA A 48 13.47 -13.46 -20.32
N ASP A 49 13.86 -12.60 -21.27
CA ASP A 49 14.20 -11.21 -20.99
C ASP A 49 12.98 -10.44 -20.47
N LEU A 50 11.82 -10.65 -21.10
CA LEU A 50 10.57 -10.03 -20.66
C LEU A 50 10.14 -10.53 -19.28
N GLU A 51 10.26 -11.84 -19.01
CA GLU A 51 10.00 -12.40 -17.68
C GLU A 51 10.96 -11.79 -16.64
N ARG A 52 12.23 -11.60 -16.99
CA ARG A 52 13.19 -10.95 -16.10
C ARG A 52 12.79 -9.51 -15.78
N TRP A 53 12.39 -8.74 -16.78
CA TRP A 53 11.86 -7.39 -16.59
C TRP A 53 10.60 -7.38 -15.70
N LEU A 54 9.67 -8.31 -15.90
CA LEU A 54 8.49 -8.46 -15.03
C LEU A 54 8.86 -8.74 -13.57
N LEU A 55 9.90 -9.54 -13.33
CA LEU A 55 10.38 -9.83 -11.98
C LEU A 55 11.05 -8.62 -11.34
N ASP A 56 11.79 -7.82 -12.10
CA ASP A 56 12.39 -6.57 -11.62
C ASP A 56 11.31 -5.53 -11.28
N TRP A 57 10.25 -5.42 -12.09
CA TRP A 57 9.06 -4.63 -11.77
C TRP A 57 8.34 -5.15 -10.52
N SER A 58 8.12 -6.46 -10.43
CA SER A 58 7.51 -7.09 -9.25
C SER A 58 8.31 -6.84 -7.98
N GLU A 59 9.64 -6.80 -8.05
CA GLU A 59 10.50 -6.51 -6.90
C GLU A 59 10.33 -5.06 -6.41
N LEU A 60 10.30 -4.08 -7.34
CA LEU A 60 10.04 -2.68 -6.98
C LEU A 60 8.65 -2.50 -6.38
N SER A 61 7.62 -3.08 -6.99
CA SER A 61 6.25 -3.00 -6.48
C SER A 61 6.14 -3.62 -5.09
N ALA A 62 6.74 -4.80 -4.85
CA ALA A 62 6.72 -5.43 -3.54
C ALA A 62 7.42 -4.59 -2.46
N ALA A 63 8.54 -3.94 -2.79
CA ALA A 63 9.24 -3.06 -1.86
C ALA A 63 8.39 -1.82 -1.49
N LEU A 64 7.74 -1.21 -2.47
CA LEU A 64 6.84 -0.06 -2.26
C LEU A 64 5.58 -0.45 -1.47
N ASP A 65 5.00 -1.62 -1.75
CA ASP A 65 3.84 -2.15 -1.03
C ASP A 65 4.19 -2.41 0.44
N GLU A 66 5.39 -2.95 0.72
CA GLU A 66 5.89 -3.13 2.08
C GLU A 66 6.03 -1.79 2.81
N GLU A 67 6.67 -0.80 2.19
CA GLU A 67 6.84 0.54 2.77
C GLU A 67 5.48 1.21 3.07
N SER A 68 4.56 1.17 2.11
CA SER A 68 3.20 1.70 2.27
C SER A 68 2.46 0.99 3.40
N SER A 69 2.53 -0.34 3.44
CA SER A 69 1.88 -1.16 4.47
C SER A 69 2.42 -0.84 5.87
N ARG A 70 3.74 -0.66 6.01
CA ARG A 70 4.34 -0.26 7.30
C ARG A 70 3.81 1.07 7.79
N ARG A 71 3.80 2.09 6.94
CA ARG A 71 3.28 3.42 7.29
C ARG A 71 1.80 3.35 7.67
N TYR A 72 1.02 2.60 6.91
CA TYR A 72 -0.40 2.39 7.20
C TYR A 72 -0.63 1.67 8.54
N ILE A 73 0.10 0.58 8.82
CA ILE A 73 -0.03 -0.15 10.08
C ILE A 73 0.41 0.72 11.26
N ALA A 74 1.53 1.44 11.14
CA ALA A 74 2.00 2.33 12.20
C ALA A 74 0.97 3.40 12.53
N MET A 75 0.41 4.06 11.51
CA MET A 75 -0.60 5.11 11.67
C MET A 75 -1.93 4.58 12.24
N THR A 76 -2.37 3.38 11.83
CA THR A 76 -3.65 2.81 12.30
C THR A 76 -3.56 2.13 13.66
N CYS A 77 -2.39 1.61 14.06
CA CYS A 77 -2.18 1.08 15.41
C CYS A 77 -1.89 2.18 16.45
N HIS A 78 -1.34 3.32 16.02
CA HIS A 78 -0.97 4.44 16.89
C HIS A 78 -1.60 5.75 16.37
N THR A 79 -2.94 5.82 16.36
CA THR A 79 -3.69 6.94 15.78
C THR A 79 -3.51 8.29 16.48
N ASP A 80 -2.90 8.29 17.67
CA ASP A 80 -2.48 9.46 18.45
C ASP A 80 -1.05 9.91 18.14
N ASN A 81 -0.28 9.13 17.37
CA ASN A 81 1.10 9.43 17.02
C ASN A 81 1.19 10.36 15.79
N THR A 82 1.59 11.61 16.03
CA THR A 82 1.68 12.64 14.99
C THR A 82 2.75 12.38 13.93
N GLU A 83 3.84 11.70 14.27
CA GLU A 83 4.90 11.38 13.29
C GLU A 83 4.46 10.24 12.37
N ALA A 84 3.80 9.21 12.89
CA ALA A 84 3.22 8.13 12.08
C ALA A 84 2.16 8.65 11.11
N GLU A 85 1.30 9.56 11.59
CA GLU A 85 0.32 10.26 10.75
C GLU A 85 1.01 11.06 9.63
N LYS A 86 2.01 11.86 9.98
CA LYS A 86 2.78 12.67 9.01
C LYS A 86 3.49 11.80 7.99
N ASP A 87 4.11 10.70 8.40
CA ASP A 87 4.80 9.76 7.52
C ASP A 87 3.87 9.07 6.54
N TYR A 88 2.67 8.69 6.99
CA TYR A 88 1.63 8.13 6.12
C TYR A 88 1.11 9.18 5.14
N LEU A 89 0.75 10.38 5.63
CA LEU A 89 0.25 11.47 4.79
C LEU A 89 1.29 11.90 3.75
N HIS A 90 2.57 11.98 4.11
CA HIS A 90 3.63 12.23 3.16
C HIS A 90 3.64 11.22 2.03
N PHE A 91 3.54 9.92 2.34
CA PHE A 91 3.53 8.88 1.32
C PHE A 91 2.31 9.00 0.41
N VAL A 92 1.12 9.25 0.97
CA VAL A 92 -0.13 9.41 0.23
C VAL A 92 -0.14 10.68 -0.64
N GLU A 93 0.45 11.77 -0.19
CA GLU A 93 0.40 13.07 -0.90
C GLU A 93 1.57 13.25 -1.88
N GLN A 94 2.73 12.67 -1.58
CA GLN A 94 3.96 12.91 -2.33
C GLN A 94 4.40 11.70 -3.15
N ILE A 95 4.14 10.48 -2.70
CA ILE A 95 4.66 9.27 -3.34
C ILE A 95 3.58 8.61 -4.20
N GLY A 96 2.43 8.28 -3.61
CA GLY A 96 1.30 7.65 -4.32
C GLY A 96 0.92 8.31 -5.66
N PRO A 97 0.72 9.64 -5.71
CA PRO A 97 0.31 10.35 -6.93
C PRO A 97 1.36 10.31 -8.04
N ARG A 98 2.64 10.15 -7.67
CA ARG A 98 3.75 10.00 -8.62
C ARG A 98 3.92 8.55 -9.06
N LEU A 99 3.67 7.60 -8.17
CA LEU A 99 3.74 6.17 -8.46
C LEU A 99 2.68 5.75 -9.48
N LYS A 100 1.43 6.20 -9.32
CA LYS A 100 0.30 5.67 -10.07
C LYS A 100 0.45 5.85 -11.61
N PRO A 101 0.83 7.03 -12.14
CA PRO A 101 1.09 7.18 -13.57
C PRO A 101 2.26 6.32 -14.08
N ARG A 102 3.31 6.12 -13.27
CA ARG A 102 4.46 5.27 -13.64
C ARG A 102 4.06 3.80 -13.70
N GLN A 103 3.27 3.33 -12.73
CA GLN A 103 2.72 1.97 -12.75
C GLN A 103 1.86 1.75 -14.00
N PHE A 104 0.95 2.68 -14.29
CA PHE A 104 0.15 2.64 -15.52
C PHE A 104 1.01 2.58 -16.78
N LYS A 105 2.12 3.33 -16.84
CA LYS A 105 3.07 3.27 -17.96
C LYS A 105 3.70 1.89 -18.11
N LEU A 106 4.16 1.26 -17.02
CA LEU A 106 4.72 -0.10 -17.05
C LEU A 106 3.69 -1.14 -17.50
N GLU A 107 2.44 -0.99 -17.06
CA GLU A 107 1.34 -1.85 -17.48
C GLU A 107 1.07 -1.73 -18.99
N GLN A 108 1.05 -0.51 -19.53
CA GLN A 108 0.93 -0.28 -20.97
C GLN A 108 2.09 -0.91 -21.75
N LEU A 109 3.32 -0.74 -21.28
CA LEU A 109 4.51 -1.34 -21.89
C LEU A 109 4.39 -2.87 -21.94
N TYR A 110 3.97 -3.51 -20.84
CA TYR A 110 3.71 -4.95 -20.82
C TYR A 110 2.66 -5.37 -21.84
N LEU A 111 1.49 -4.71 -21.86
CA LEU A 111 0.37 -5.09 -22.73
C LEU A 111 0.71 -4.93 -24.23
N GLN A 112 1.53 -3.94 -24.57
CA GLN A 112 1.97 -3.65 -25.93
C GLN A 112 3.15 -4.53 -26.38
N HIS A 113 3.84 -5.19 -25.46
CA HIS A 113 5.05 -5.94 -25.77
C HIS A 113 4.76 -7.18 -26.65
N PRO A 114 5.47 -7.36 -27.79
CA PRO A 114 5.19 -8.46 -28.73
C PRO A 114 5.47 -9.84 -28.12
N LEU A 115 6.46 -9.94 -27.23
CA LEU A 115 6.83 -11.20 -26.56
C LEU A 115 5.87 -11.60 -25.44
N ARG A 116 4.91 -10.76 -25.06
CA ARG A 116 3.95 -11.05 -23.97
C ARG A 116 3.22 -12.38 -24.17
N ARG A 117 2.81 -12.68 -25.41
CA ARG A 117 2.08 -13.91 -25.75
C ARG A 117 2.94 -15.18 -25.68
N GLN A 118 4.26 -15.02 -25.58
CA GLN A 118 5.20 -16.12 -25.45
C GLN A 118 5.48 -16.51 -23.99
N LEU A 119 4.97 -15.74 -23.02
CA LEU A 119 5.07 -16.07 -21.60
C LEU A 119 4.20 -17.30 -21.27
N PRO A 120 4.63 -18.18 -20.34
CA PRO A 120 3.87 -19.37 -19.95
C PRO A 120 2.48 -19.02 -19.39
N LYS A 121 1.43 -19.38 -20.13
CA LYS A 121 0.03 -19.05 -19.76
C LYS A 121 -0.34 -19.46 -18.32
N PRO A 122 -0.04 -20.69 -17.82
CA PRO A 122 -0.42 -21.09 -16.46
C PRO A 122 0.17 -20.21 -15.35
N ARG A 123 1.30 -19.54 -15.61
CA ARG A 123 1.95 -18.64 -14.65
C ARG A 123 1.40 -17.21 -14.73
N TYR A 124 1.02 -16.75 -15.91
CA TYR A 124 0.78 -15.32 -16.18
C TYR A 124 -0.66 -14.96 -16.54
N GLU A 125 -1.57 -15.91 -16.72
CA GLU A 125 -2.93 -15.58 -17.20
C GLU A 125 -3.73 -14.67 -16.25
N VAL A 126 -3.57 -14.83 -14.93
CA VAL A 126 -4.22 -13.97 -13.94
C VAL A 126 -3.60 -12.58 -13.94
N PHE A 127 -2.26 -12.51 -14.00
CA PHE A 127 -1.54 -11.25 -14.09
C PHE A 127 -1.93 -10.49 -15.37
N ASP A 128 -1.94 -11.15 -16.53
CA ASP A 128 -2.31 -10.54 -17.80
C ASP A 128 -3.73 -9.97 -17.78
N ARG A 129 -4.69 -10.73 -17.25
CA ARG A 129 -6.08 -10.27 -17.09
C ARG A 129 -6.18 -9.07 -16.16
N ALA A 130 -5.51 -9.12 -15.00
CA ALA A 130 -5.53 -8.03 -14.03
C ALA A 130 -4.89 -6.76 -14.59
N THR A 131 -3.76 -6.88 -15.30
CA THR A 131 -3.08 -5.75 -15.93
C THR A 131 -3.92 -5.08 -17.02
N LYS A 132 -4.66 -5.86 -17.83
CA LYS A 132 -5.62 -5.29 -18.80
C LYS A 132 -6.67 -4.42 -18.11
N VAL A 133 -7.28 -4.95 -17.05
CA VAL A 133 -8.32 -4.23 -16.30
C VAL A 133 -7.76 -2.96 -15.65
N ARG A 134 -6.55 -3.01 -15.08
CA ARG A 134 -5.92 -1.81 -14.50
C ARG A 134 -5.72 -0.70 -15.53
N VAL A 135 -5.25 -1.05 -16.73
CA VAL A 135 -5.10 -0.09 -17.84
C VAL A 135 -6.45 0.46 -18.33
N GLU A 136 -7.49 -0.38 -18.41
CA GLU A 136 -8.84 0.05 -18.81
C GLU A 136 -9.48 1.02 -17.80
N LEU A 137 -9.25 0.80 -16.51
CA LEU A 137 -9.81 1.59 -15.41
C LEU A 137 -9.03 2.88 -15.12
N TYR A 138 -7.75 2.97 -15.48
CA TYR A 138 -6.92 4.13 -15.15
C TYR A 138 -7.48 5.43 -15.74
N ARG A 139 -7.63 6.44 -14.90
CA ARG A 139 -7.92 7.84 -15.28
C ARG A 139 -6.98 8.73 -14.50
N ASP A 140 -6.30 9.64 -15.18
CA ASP A 140 -5.32 10.53 -14.55
C ASP A 140 -6.01 11.48 -13.56
N GLU A 141 -7.24 11.87 -13.90
CA GLU A 141 -8.11 12.71 -13.09
C GLU A 141 -8.49 12.07 -11.75
N ASN A 142 -8.41 10.73 -11.63
CA ASN A 142 -8.70 10.02 -10.38
C ASN A 142 -7.54 10.09 -9.39
N VAL A 143 -6.30 10.35 -9.85
CA VAL A 143 -5.12 10.40 -8.98
C VAL A 143 -5.27 11.40 -7.83
N PRO A 144 -5.63 12.68 -8.07
CA PRO A 144 -5.88 13.61 -6.97
C PRO A 144 -7.10 13.24 -6.13
N LEU A 145 -8.14 12.64 -6.73
CA LEU A 145 -9.35 12.24 -5.99
C LEU A 145 -9.07 11.13 -4.98
N GLU A 146 -8.29 10.12 -5.38
CA GLU A 146 -7.86 9.03 -4.50
C GLU A 146 -6.94 9.52 -3.37
N THR A 147 -6.15 10.57 -3.64
CA THR A 147 -5.32 11.23 -2.61
C THR A 147 -6.21 11.87 -1.53
N GLU A 148 -7.24 12.61 -1.95
CA GLU A 148 -8.20 13.20 -1.02
C GLU A 148 -9.05 12.13 -0.30
N GLU A 149 -9.46 11.07 -0.99
CA GLU A 149 -10.14 9.92 -0.38
C GLU A 149 -9.31 9.28 0.73
N ALA A 150 -8.00 9.06 0.48
CA ALA A 150 -7.09 8.48 1.46
C ALA A 150 -6.90 9.40 2.69
N LYS A 151 -6.87 10.73 2.48
CA LYS A 151 -6.81 11.71 3.57
C LYS A 151 -8.09 11.72 4.40
N LEU A 152 -9.25 11.71 3.76
CA LEU A 152 -10.55 11.64 4.46
C LEU A 152 -10.69 10.34 5.24
N SER A 153 -10.25 9.22 4.65
CA SER A 153 -10.22 7.92 5.32
C SER A 153 -9.34 7.95 6.57
N GLN A 154 -8.16 8.58 6.49
CA GLN A 154 -7.28 8.74 7.65
C GLN A 154 -7.91 9.64 8.73
N GLN A 155 -8.55 10.75 8.36
CA GLN A 155 -9.26 11.60 9.32
C GLN A 155 -10.36 10.84 10.06
N TYR A 156 -11.13 10.03 9.33
CA TYR A 156 -12.16 9.18 9.91
C TYR A 156 -11.58 8.12 10.86
N GLN A 157 -10.46 7.48 10.47
CA GLN A 157 -9.75 6.50 11.31
C GLN A 157 -9.25 7.14 12.61
N LYS A 158 -8.64 8.32 12.52
CA LYS A 158 -8.16 9.08 13.68
C LYS A 158 -9.30 9.47 14.62
N LEU A 159 -10.39 10.00 14.07
CA LEU A 159 -11.58 10.34 14.85
C LEU A 159 -12.13 9.11 15.56
N SER A 160 -12.39 8.04 14.81
CA SER A 160 -12.99 6.80 15.34
C SER A 160 -12.09 6.11 16.36
N GLY A 161 -10.76 6.10 16.13
CA GLY A 161 -9.77 5.55 17.05
C GLY A 161 -9.61 6.34 18.34
N SER A 162 -9.95 7.64 18.32
CA SER A 162 -9.91 8.50 19.52
C SER A 162 -11.15 8.38 20.42
N LEU A 163 -12.20 7.67 19.98
CA LEU A 163 -13.46 7.59 20.73
C LEU A 163 -13.30 6.75 22.00
N THR A 164 -13.51 7.40 23.14
CA THR A 164 -13.54 6.77 24.46
C THR A 164 -14.80 7.13 25.22
N VAL A 165 -15.17 6.27 26.17
CA VAL A 165 -16.23 6.50 27.16
C VAL A 165 -15.70 6.22 28.55
N ASN A 166 -16.26 6.88 29.56
CA ASN A 166 -16.00 6.50 30.95
C ASN A 166 -16.96 5.38 31.35
N PHE A 167 -16.43 4.18 31.59
CA PHE A 167 -17.21 3.04 32.03
C PHE A 167 -16.69 2.55 33.37
N ARG A 168 -17.50 2.74 34.43
CA ARG A 168 -17.20 2.32 35.80
C ARG A 168 -15.87 2.87 36.34
N GLY A 169 -15.59 4.14 36.04
CA GLY A 169 -14.40 4.85 36.54
C GLY A 169 -13.15 4.66 35.70
N GLU A 170 -13.21 3.86 34.63
CA GLU A 170 -12.11 3.67 33.69
C GLU A 170 -12.48 4.23 32.31
N GLU A 171 -11.52 4.90 31.67
CA GLU A 171 -11.63 5.25 30.26
C GLU A 171 -11.49 3.99 29.41
N LYS A 172 -12.42 3.77 28.49
CA LYS A 172 -12.44 2.63 27.57
C LYS A 172 -12.69 3.08 26.14
N THR A 173 -11.96 2.47 25.21
CA THR A 173 -12.25 2.59 23.77
C THR A 173 -13.54 1.89 23.41
N LEU A 174 -14.18 2.27 22.31
CA LEU A 174 -15.38 1.60 21.81
C LEU A 174 -15.14 0.09 21.54
N THR A 175 -13.95 -0.27 21.06
CA THR A 175 -13.57 -1.67 20.85
C THR A 175 -13.50 -2.45 22.17
N GLN A 176 -12.97 -1.84 23.24
CA GLN A 176 -13.00 -2.46 24.57
C GLN A 176 -14.42 -2.55 25.14
N MET A 177 -15.32 -1.64 24.74
CA MET A 177 -16.73 -1.68 25.14
C MET A 177 -17.51 -2.81 24.45
N ALA A 178 -17.14 -3.17 23.22
CA ALA A 178 -17.84 -4.20 22.43
C ALA A 178 -17.99 -5.53 23.17
N ARG A 179 -16.99 -5.95 23.97
CA ARG A 179 -17.08 -7.19 24.76
C ARG A 179 -18.26 -7.20 25.75
N TYR A 180 -18.62 -6.04 26.32
CA TYR A 180 -19.73 -5.95 27.27
C TYR A 180 -21.09 -6.10 26.57
N LEU A 181 -21.16 -5.80 25.26
CA LEU A 181 -22.34 -6.02 24.43
C LEU A 181 -22.57 -7.51 24.11
N GLU A 182 -21.61 -8.38 24.39
CA GLU A 182 -21.69 -9.83 24.17
C GLU A 182 -21.99 -10.62 25.46
N GLU A 183 -21.93 -9.98 26.62
CA GLU A 183 -22.18 -10.61 27.91
C GLU A 183 -23.65 -11.06 28.07
N PRO A 184 -23.95 -12.14 28.81
CA PRO A 184 -25.31 -12.66 28.95
C PRO A 184 -26.24 -11.72 29.76
N ASP A 185 -25.70 -10.87 30.63
CA ASP A 185 -26.47 -9.91 31.42
C ASP A 185 -27.03 -8.77 30.55
N ARG A 186 -28.36 -8.70 30.44
CA ARG A 186 -29.06 -7.66 29.66
C ARG A 186 -28.86 -6.25 30.24
N ALA A 187 -28.79 -6.11 31.56
CA ALA A 187 -28.61 -4.81 32.19
C ALA A 187 -27.24 -4.24 31.84
N LEU A 188 -26.19 -5.07 31.93
CA LEU A 188 -24.84 -4.74 31.51
C LEU A 188 -24.75 -4.35 30.03
N ARG A 189 -25.34 -5.15 29.13
CA ARG A 189 -25.36 -4.82 27.69
C ARG A 189 -26.04 -3.47 27.42
N ARG A 190 -27.13 -3.17 28.12
CA ARG A 190 -27.85 -1.90 27.99
C ARG A 190 -27.01 -0.72 28.48
N GLU A 191 -26.40 -0.84 29.65
CA GLU A 191 -25.48 0.16 30.21
C GLU A 191 -24.35 0.48 29.21
N ALA A 192 -23.75 -0.56 28.61
CA ALA A 192 -22.68 -0.40 27.63
C ALA A 192 -23.14 0.18 26.28
N TRP A 193 -24.40 -0.03 25.87
CA TRP A 193 -24.94 0.46 24.59
C TRP A 193 -25.39 1.93 24.65
N GLU A 194 -25.79 2.43 25.81
CA GLU A 194 -26.28 3.81 25.99
C GLU A 194 -25.14 4.84 26.17
N LEU A 195 -23.88 4.40 26.32
CA LEU A 195 -22.67 5.23 26.41
C LEU A 195 -22.05 5.49 25.04
#